data_AF-A0A7V9V4L1-F1
#
_entry.id   AF-A0A7V9V4L1-F1
#
_cell.length_a   1.000
_cell.length_b   1.000
_cell.length_c   1.000
_cell.angle_alpha   90.00
_cell.angle_beta   90.00
_cell.angle_gamma   90.00
#
_symmetry.space_group_name_H-M   'P 1'
#
loop_
_entity.id
_entity.type
_entity.pdbx_description
1 polymer ?
#
loop_
_entity_poly.entity_id
_entity_poly.type
_entity_poly.pdbx_seq_one_letter_code
_entity_poly.pdbx_strand_id
1 'polypeptide(L)'
;MKRVFTSSLLFLLLASAHARVFVVVEENRDYGRIIGNSSMPYLNSLANTAGGLATNYYAVTHPSIGNYFSLTTGRIITNDSSFSNTVYADNIVRSLIAAGKTWREYSESLPYVGYYGGDTTVNGPYSQRHNPCSYFSDVRDDVVQRDNLVPFTQLAADISAHTLPDFGLIVPNNINNGHDGTLATADAWLKRNIAPLLAAFDCGDLLIIVWDEAKSDSTNGGGKVAWIVVGPTALKGYQSSILYNHPNTLRFIGDQLGITVPTSAGSLLGFTAQ
;
A
#
# COMPACT_ATOMS: atom_id res chain seq x y z
N MET A 1 -36.51 -4.66 -50.95
CA MET A 1 -35.98 -3.86 -49.83
C MET A 1 -35.84 -4.76 -48.61
N LYS A 2 -34.62 -5.28 -48.35
CA LYS A 2 -34.30 -6.04 -47.14
C LYS A 2 -33.67 -5.07 -46.15
N ARG A 3 -34.31 -4.84 -45.00
CA ARG A 3 -33.72 -4.09 -43.89
C ARG A 3 -32.69 -4.99 -43.21
N VAL A 4 -31.42 -4.61 -43.27
CA VAL A 4 -30.35 -5.15 -42.44
C VAL A 4 -30.35 -4.31 -41.17
N PHE A 5 -30.62 -4.93 -40.02
CA PHE A 5 -30.33 -4.34 -38.72
C PHE A 5 -28.83 -4.51 -38.46
N THR A 6 -28.07 -3.42 -38.49
CA THR A 6 -26.69 -3.38 -38.04
C THR A 6 -26.66 -3.46 -36.52
N SER A 7 -26.18 -4.58 -35.99
CA SER A 7 -25.75 -4.70 -34.59
C SER A 7 -24.49 -3.85 -34.41
N SER A 8 -24.66 -2.64 -33.91
CA SER A 8 -23.56 -1.75 -33.53
C SER A 8 -24.02 -0.88 -32.37
N LEU A 9 -24.38 -1.52 -31.26
CA LEU A 9 -24.63 -0.84 -29.99
C LEU A 9 -24.59 -1.80 -28.79
N LEU A 10 -23.59 -2.68 -28.73
CA LEU A 10 -23.32 -3.51 -27.53
C LEU A 10 -21.82 -3.50 -27.16
N PHE A 11 -21.18 -2.35 -27.32
CA PHE A 11 -19.84 -2.07 -26.81
C PHE A 11 -19.79 -0.62 -26.32
N LEU A 12 -20.68 -0.29 -25.39
CA LEU A 12 -20.55 0.89 -24.55
C LEU A 12 -21.08 0.50 -23.17
N LEU A 13 -20.28 0.77 -22.14
CA LEU A 13 -20.43 0.38 -20.73
C LEU A 13 -20.00 -1.06 -20.37
N LEU A 14 -18.72 -1.37 -20.58
CA LEU A 14 -17.96 -1.71 -19.38
C LEU A 14 -17.72 -0.35 -18.72
N ALA A 15 -18.49 -0.02 -17.69
CA ALA A 15 -18.07 1.01 -16.76
C ALA A 15 -16.59 0.76 -16.47
N SER A 16 -15.73 1.78 -16.49
CA SER A 16 -14.41 1.65 -15.86
C SER A 16 -14.69 1.06 -14.49
N ALA A 17 -14.32 -0.22 -14.31
CA ALA A 17 -14.56 -0.89 -13.06
C ALA A 17 -13.86 -0.03 -12.01
N HIS A 18 -14.63 0.47 -11.05
CA HIS A 18 -14.09 1.28 -9.97
C HIS A 18 -13.06 0.40 -9.25
N ALA A 19 -11.78 0.67 -9.50
CA ALA A 19 -10.67 -0.06 -8.92
C ALA A 19 -10.18 0.67 -7.69
N ARG A 20 -10.15 -0.05 -6.56
CA ARG A 20 -9.51 0.41 -5.33
C ARG A 20 -8.13 -0.22 -5.22
N VAL A 21 -7.19 0.53 -4.65
CA VAL A 21 -5.84 0.03 -4.37
C VAL A 21 -5.50 0.25 -2.90
N PHE A 22 -5.29 -0.86 -2.19
CA PHE A 22 -4.83 -0.86 -0.82
C PHE A 22 -3.37 -1.27 -0.75
N VAL A 23 -2.63 -0.68 0.18
CA VAL A 23 -1.23 -0.99 0.45
C VAL A 23 -1.06 -1.26 1.93
N VAL A 24 -0.51 -2.41 2.30
CA VAL A 24 -0.04 -2.70 3.66
C VAL A 24 1.48 -2.67 3.64
N VAL A 25 2.08 -1.94 4.58
CA VAL A 25 3.54 -1.87 4.73
C VAL A 25 3.97 -2.59 6.01
N GLU A 26 4.82 -3.61 5.87
CA GLU A 26 5.46 -4.36 6.96
C GLU A 26 6.96 -3.98 7.06
N GLU A 27 7.64 -4.33 8.15
CA GLU A 27 8.89 -3.63 8.54
C GLU A 27 10.15 -4.50 8.67
N ASN A 28 11.27 -4.01 8.13
CA ASN A 28 12.65 -4.42 8.47
C ASN A 28 12.91 -5.94 8.44
N ARG A 29 12.66 -6.59 7.30
CA ARG A 29 12.99 -8.02 7.12
C ARG A 29 13.50 -8.30 5.72
N ASP A 30 14.61 -9.06 5.67
CA ASP A 30 15.18 -9.53 4.41
C ASP A 30 14.16 -10.45 3.69
N TYR A 31 14.11 -10.37 2.37
CA TYR A 31 13.22 -11.20 1.53
C TYR A 31 13.22 -12.69 1.93
N GLY A 32 14.41 -13.27 2.14
CA GLY A 32 14.57 -14.70 2.50
C GLY A 32 14.11 -15.06 3.91
N ARG A 33 13.80 -14.06 4.76
CA ARG A 33 13.16 -14.27 6.06
C ARG A 33 11.64 -14.29 5.96
N ILE A 34 11.07 -13.85 4.84
CA ILE A 34 9.62 -13.73 4.66
C ILE A 34 9.10 -14.80 3.71
N ILE A 35 9.62 -14.82 2.48
CA ILE A 35 9.16 -15.75 1.45
C ILE A 35 9.72 -17.15 1.75
N GLY A 36 8.81 -18.13 1.83
CA GLY A 36 9.09 -19.51 2.25
C GLY A 36 9.09 -19.74 3.76
N ASN A 37 8.83 -18.71 4.59
CA ASN A 37 8.86 -18.85 6.04
C ASN A 37 7.60 -19.52 6.59
N SER A 38 7.77 -20.64 7.31
CA SER A 38 6.68 -21.40 7.93
C SER A 38 5.97 -20.69 9.10
N SER A 39 6.57 -19.64 9.66
CA SER A 39 5.93 -18.76 10.63
C SER A 39 5.01 -17.73 9.99
N MET A 40 5.00 -17.61 8.65
CA MET A 40 4.09 -16.72 7.92
C MET A 40 3.25 -17.47 6.87
N PRO A 41 2.46 -18.48 7.28
CA PRO A 41 1.72 -19.32 6.35
C PRO A 41 0.64 -18.56 5.58
N TYR A 42 -0.02 -17.56 6.18
CA TYR A 42 -1.04 -16.80 5.49
C TYR A 42 -0.43 -15.93 4.38
N LEU A 43 0.58 -15.11 4.69
CA LEU A 43 1.28 -14.28 3.71
C LEU A 43 1.86 -15.14 2.58
N ASN A 44 2.49 -16.27 2.90
CA ASN A 44 3.05 -17.15 1.88
C ASN A 44 1.98 -17.85 1.04
N SER A 45 0.78 -18.10 1.57
CA SER A 45 -0.33 -18.55 0.74
C SER A 45 -0.76 -17.48 -0.27
N LEU A 46 -0.78 -16.21 0.13
CA LEU A 46 -1.06 -15.10 -0.77
C LEU A 46 -0.02 -14.99 -1.89
N ALA A 47 1.26 -15.01 -1.52
CA ALA A 47 2.39 -14.90 -2.46
C ALA A 47 2.43 -16.03 -3.50
N ASN A 48 2.09 -17.26 -3.10
CA ASN A 48 2.29 -18.44 -3.95
C ASN A 48 1.05 -18.86 -4.73
N THR A 49 -0.16 -18.60 -4.22
CA THR A 49 -1.38 -19.18 -4.81
C THR A 49 -2.49 -18.18 -5.08
N ALA A 50 -2.63 -17.13 -4.26
CA ALA A 50 -3.74 -16.20 -4.38
C ALA A 50 -3.41 -14.96 -5.24
N GLY A 51 -2.14 -14.62 -5.39
CA GLY A 51 -1.69 -13.40 -6.05
C GLY A 51 -0.38 -13.56 -6.80
N GLY A 52 0.29 -12.44 -7.06
CA GLY A 52 1.59 -12.38 -7.72
C GLY A 52 2.70 -11.91 -6.79
N LEU A 53 3.93 -12.34 -7.06
CA LEU A 53 5.13 -12.05 -6.26
C LEU A 53 6.23 -11.43 -7.13
N ALA A 54 6.76 -10.28 -6.70
CA ALA A 54 7.99 -9.74 -7.30
C ALA A 54 9.20 -10.35 -6.59
N THR A 55 9.89 -11.27 -7.27
CA THR A 55 11.03 -12.01 -6.70
C THR A 55 12.34 -11.22 -6.75
N ASN A 56 12.33 -10.03 -7.37
CA ASN A 56 13.50 -9.16 -7.53
C ASN A 56 13.16 -7.69 -7.17
N TYR A 57 12.53 -7.50 -6.01
CA TYR A 57 12.12 -6.20 -5.48
C TYR A 57 13.06 -5.71 -4.38
N TYR A 58 13.44 -4.42 -4.41
CA TYR A 58 14.37 -3.81 -3.47
C TYR A 58 13.80 -2.54 -2.83
N ALA A 59 14.06 -2.41 -1.53
CA ALA A 59 13.94 -1.15 -0.84
C ALA A 59 15.05 -0.18 -1.26
N VAL A 60 14.83 1.12 -1.09
CA VAL A 60 15.72 2.15 -1.66
C VAL A 60 16.66 2.77 -0.64
N THR A 61 16.41 2.63 0.65
CA THR A 61 17.24 3.28 1.67
C THR A 61 17.11 2.63 3.05
N HIS A 62 17.87 3.17 4.00
CA HIS A 62 17.75 2.97 5.44
C HIS A 62 17.79 4.35 6.13
N PRO A 63 17.01 4.62 7.19
CA PRO A 63 16.00 3.76 7.83
C PRO A 63 14.59 3.91 7.23
N SER A 64 13.60 3.21 7.80
CA SER A 64 12.21 3.08 7.33
C SER A 64 11.58 4.35 6.75
N ILE A 65 11.70 5.50 7.43
CA ILE A 65 11.03 6.75 7.06
C ILE A 65 11.27 7.15 5.59
N GLY A 66 12.48 6.91 5.07
CA GLY A 66 12.82 7.21 3.68
C GLY A 66 12.08 6.32 2.69
N ASN A 67 11.84 5.04 3.05
CA ASN A 67 11.09 4.09 2.22
C ASN A 67 9.59 4.39 2.20
N TYR A 68 8.98 4.77 3.34
CA TYR A 68 7.59 5.25 3.38
C TYR A 68 7.37 6.49 2.51
N PHE A 69 8.31 7.45 2.56
CA PHE A 69 8.28 8.58 1.65
C PHE A 69 8.49 8.15 0.20
N SER A 70 9.36 7.19 -0.07
CA SER A 70 9.57 6.70 -1.44
C SER A 70 8.31 6.04 -2.02
N LEU A 71 7.58 5.28 -1.22
CA LEU A 71 6.29 4.66 -1.59
C LEU A 71 5.19 5.66 -1.91
N THR A 72 5.26 6.89 -1.39
CA THR A 72 4.17 7.88 -1.45
C THR A 72 4.52 9.16 -2.19
N THR A 73 5.80 9.44 -2.40
CA THR A 73 6.32 10.64 -3.10
C THR A 73 7.24 10.30 -4.26
N GLY A 74 7.58 9.01 -4.44
CA GLY A 74 8.51 8.55 -5.48
C GLY A 74 9.98 8.88 -5.20
N ARG A 75 10.29 9.49 -4.05
CA ARG A 75 11.64 9.91 -3.67
C ARG A 75 11.86 9.80 -2.16
N ILE A 76 13.12 9.80 -1.75
CA ILE A 76 13.49 9.88 -0.34
C ILE A 76 13.43 11.36 0.07
N ILE A 77 12.53 11.71 0.99
CA ILE A 77 12.43 13.07 1.54
C ILE A 77 13.46 13.29 2.64
N THR A 78 13.65 12.29 3.50
CA THR A 78 14.60 12.29 4.62
C THR A 78 14.88 10.86 5.06
N ASN A 79 16.01 10.67 5.72
CA ASN A 79 16.36 9.46 6.47
C ASN A 79 16.51 9.74 7.97
N ASP A 80 16.12 10.94 8.42
CA ASP A 80 16.11 11.32 9.82
C ASP A 80 14.81 10.86 10.48
N SER A 81 14.89 9.82 11.32
CA SER A 81 13.73 9.29 12.07
C SER A 81 13.11 10.29 13.05
N SER A 82 13.79 11.40 13.36
CA SER A 82 13.26 12.48 14.20
C SER A 82 12.54 13.59 13.40
N PHE A 83 12.48 13.44 12.07
CA PHE A 83 11.82 14.40 11.21
C PHE A 83 10.34 14.57 11.58
N SER A 84 9.94 15.83 11.76
CA SER A 84 8.57 16.22 12.15
C SER A 84 8.03 17.37 11.29
N ASN A 85 8.83 17.90 10.37
CA ASN A 85 8.44 19.05 9.53
C ASN A 85 7.36 18.66 8.50
N THR A 86 6.65 19.68 8.02
CA THR A 86 5.67 19.52 6.92
C THR A 86 6.39 19.31 5.59
N VAL A 87 5.89 18.37 4.79
CA VAL A 87 6.40 18.00 3.47
C VAL A 87 5.56 18.66 2.39
N TYR A 88 6.20 19.48 1.56
CA TYR A 88 5.56 20.22 0.45
C TYR A 88 5.75 19.56 -0.92
N ALA A 89 6.62 18.55 -1.00
CA ALA A 89 6.86 17.80 -2.23
C ALA A 89 5.57 17.16 -2.76
N ASP A 90 5.50 16.99 -4.09
CA ASP A 90 4.41 16.24 -4.71
C ASP A 90 4.33 14.83 -4.14
N ASN A 91 3.10 14.39 -3.87
CA ASN A 91 2.80 13.15 -3.18
C ASN A 91 1.52 12.51 -3.75
N ILE A 92 1.27 11.28 -3.32
CA ILE A 92 0.10 10.51 -3.76
C ILE A 92 -1.23 11.17 -3.34
N VAL A 93 -1.30 11.80 -2.16
CA VAL A 93 -2.53 12.48 -1.69
C VAL A 93 -2.89 13.63 -2.63
N ARG A 94 -1.92 14.47 -3.00
CA ARG A 94 -2.11 15.52 -4.02
C ARG A 94 -2.64 14.98 -5.34
N SER A 95 -2.11 13.83 -5.77
CA SER A 95 -2.50 13.16 -7.01
C SER A 95 -3.95 12.64 -6.95
N LEU A 96 -4.35 12.09 -5.80
CA LEU A 96 -5.70 11.59 -5.54
C LEU A 96 -6.72 12.73 -5.50
N ILE A 97 -6.42 13.80 -4.75
CA ILE A 97 -7.27 15.00 -4.66
C ILE A 97 -7.50 15.60 -6.05
N ALA A 98 -6.43 15.78 -6.84
CA ALA A 98 -6.53 16.34 -8.18
C ALA A 98 -7.41 15.49 -9.14
N ALA A 99 -7.49 14.18 -8.90
CA ALA A 99 -8.30 13.25 -9.67
C ALA A 99 -9.72 13.04 -9.09
N GLY A 100 -10.08 13.71 -7.99
CA GLY A 100 -11.36 13.51 -7.31
C GLY A 100 -11.50 12.12 -6.67
N LYS A 101 -10.38 11.49 -6.31
CA LYS A 101 -10.31 10.16 -5.71
C LYS A 101 -10.32 10.24 -4.18
N THR A 102 -11.07 9.33 -3.56
CA THR A 102 -11.13 9.21 -2.10
C THR A 102 -9.94 8.42 -1.57
N TRP A 103 -9.48 8.75 -0.36
CA TRP A 103 -8.33 8.08 0.23
C TRP A 103 -8.39 8.05 1.75
N ARG A 104 -7.74 7.06 2.37
CA ARG A 104 -7.51 6.98 3.82
C ARG A 104 -6.16 6.38 4.16
N GLU A 105 -5.58 6.84 5.27
CA GLU A 105 -4.48 6.15 5.96
C GLU A 105 -5.05 5.51 7.23
N TYR A 106 -5.04 4.17 7.28
CA TYR A 106 -5.53 3.35 8.37
C TYR A 106 -4.35 2.89 9.24
N SER A 107 -4.13 3.59 10.34
CA SER A 107 -2.95 3.36 11.18
C SER A 107 -3.35 2.72 12.50
N GLU A 108 -2.74 1.58 12.81
CA GLU A 108 -3.02 0.90 14.06
C GLU A 108 -2.44 1.69 15.23
N SER A 109 -3.24 1.80 16.31
CA SER A 109 -2.91 2.62 17.48
C SER A 109 -2.77 4.12 17.19
N LEU A 110 -3.29 4.63 16.07
CA LEU A 110 -3.48 6.07 15.88
C LEU A 110 -4.35 6.61 17.03
N PRO A 111 -3.92 7.64 17.78
CA PRO A 111 -4.63 8.11 18.97
C PRO A 111 -6.06 8.57 18.72
N TYR A 112 -6.27 9.33 17.65
CA TYR A 112 -7.58 9.83 17.21
C TYR A 112 -7.51 10.24 15.73
N VAL A 113 -8.67 10.43 15.11
CA VAL A 113 -8.79 10.87 13.71
C VAL A 113 -8.04 12.19 13.49
N GLY A 114 -7.17 12.24 12.49
CA GLY A 114 -6.39 13.43 12.18
C GLY A 114 -5.14 13.64 13.03
N TYR A 115 -4.73 12.65 13.82
CA TYR A 115 -3.51 12.77 14.63
C TYR A 115 -2.24 12.79 13.75
N TYR A 116 -1.40 13.82 13.93
CA TYR A 116 -0.06 13.94 13.33
C TYR A 116 0.99 14.37 14.37
N GLY A 117 0.72 14.14 15.65
CA GLY A 117 1.47 14.70 16.78
C GLY A 117 2.72 13.94 17.23
N GLY A 118 3.33 13.11 16.38
CA GLY A 118 4.53 12.34 16.72
C GLY A 118 4.27 10.87 17.07
N ASP A 119 5.36 10.17 17.43
CA ASP A 119 5.28 8.80 17.94
C ASP A 119 4.58 8.78 19.31
N THR A 120 3.81 7.73 19.58
CA THR A 120 3.15 7.58 20.88
C THR A 120 3.70 6.42 21.68
N THR A 121 4.93 5.96 21.44
CA THR A 121 5.57 4.79 22.07
C THR A 121 5.46 4.71 23.60
N VAL A 122 5.27 5.84 24.29
CA VAL A 122 5.02 5.92 25.75
C VAL A 122 3.55 5.60 26.13
N ASN A 123 2.60 5.87 25.22
CA ASN A 123 1.15 5.73 25.39
C ASN A 123 0.49 4.74 24.39
N GLY A 124 1.26 4.11 23.50
CA GLY A 124 0.79 3.18 22.47
C GLY A 124 1.86 2.84 21.42
N PRO A 125 1.76 1.71 20.69
CA PRO A 125 2.79 1.28 19.76
C PRO A 125 2.79 2.01 18.38
N TYR A 126 2.21 3.20 18.28
CA TYR A 126 2.15 3.97 17.03
C TYR A 126 3.44 4.76 16.77
N SER A 127 3.93 4.69 15.54
CA SER A 127 5.11 5.39 15.05
C SER A 127 4.74 6.29 13.88
N GLN A 128 4.76 7.63 14.05
CA GLN A 128 4.46 8.59 12.99
C GLN A 128 5.38 8.41 11.78
N ARG A 129 6.65 8.07 12.00
CA ARG A 129 7.63 7.85 10.93
C ARG A 129 7.27 6.74 9.91
N HIS A 130 6.28 5.90 10.21
CA HIS A 130 5.71 4.88 9.30
C HIS A 130 4.41 5.37 8.61
N ASN A 131 3.99 6.61 8.86
CA ASN A 131 2.70 7.16 8.48
C ASN A 131 2.91 8.44 7.65
N PRO A 132 3.36 8.30 6.38
CA PRO A 132 3.84 9.40 5.56
C PRO A 132 2.76 10.46 5.28
N CYS A 133 1.48 10.07 5.22
CA CYS A 133 0.41 11.02 4.92
C CYS A 133 0.29 12.10 6.01
N SER A 134 0.61 11.75 7.25
CA SER A 134 0.63 12.69 8.38
C SER A 134 1.67 13.81 8.26
N TYR A 135 2.57 13.77 7.27
CA TYR A 135 3.58 14.80 7.01
C TYR A 135 3.21 15.77 5.89
N PHE A 136 2.30 15.41 4.99
CA PHE A 136 2.05 16.19 3.79
C PHE A 136 1.32 17.48 4.10
N SER A 137 1.74 18.57 3.46
CA SER A 137 1.03 19.87 3.47
C SER A 137 -0.43 19.72 3.03
N ASP A 138 -0.69 18.92 1.99
CA ASP A 138 -2.05 18.60 1.50
C ASP A 138 -2.95 17.97 2.58
N VAL A 139 -2.37 17.44 3.66
CA VAL A 139 -3.08 16.82 4.79
C VAL A 139 -3.06 17.74 6.02
N ARG A 140 -1.90 18.30 6.39
CA ARG A 140 -1.77 19.15 7.59
C ARG A 140 -2.54 20.46 7.47
N ASP A 141 -2.56 21.03 6.28
CA ASP A 141 -3.11 22.37 6.02
C ASP A 141 -4.60 22.33 5.61
N ASP A 142 -5.19 21.15 5.44
CA ASP A 142 -6.61 20.95 5.13
C ASP A 142 -7.25 19.97 6.12
N VAL A 143 -8.22 20.46 6.91
CA VAL A 143 -8.91 19.64 7.91
C VAL A 143 -9.67 18.45 7.30
N VAL A 144 -10.25 18.62 6.11
CA VAL A 144 -11.00 17.54 5.43
C VAL A 144 -10.04 16.42 5.03
N GLN A 145 -8.84 16.77 4.56
CA GLN A 145 -7.82 15.78 4.21
C GLN A 145 -7.19 15.16 5.47
N ARG A 146 -7.02 15.95 6.53
CA ARG A 146 -6.55 15.46 7.82
C ARG A 146 -7.47 14.40 8.42
N ASP A 147 -8.78 14.54 8.26
CA ASP A 147 -9.76 13.57 8.76
C ASP A 147 -9.68 12.19 8.05
N ASN A 148 -8.89 12.07 6.98
CA ASN A 148 -8.58 10.78 6.35
C ASN A 148 -7.44 10.00 7.03
N LEU A 149 -6.76 10.60 8.03
CA LEU A 149 -5.89 9.87 8.94
C LEU A 149 -6.77 9.24 10.02
N VAL A 150 -6.99 7.93 9.96
CA VAL A 150 -7.96 7.26 10.83
C VAL A 150 -7.34 6.13 11.64
N PRO A 151 -7.80 5.89 12.88
CA PRO A 151 -7.47 4.67 13.59
C PRO A 151 -7.85 3.45 12.75
N PHE A 152 -7.00 2.42 12.77
CA PHE A 152 -7.19 1.19 11.97
C PHE A 152 -8.58 0.54 12.13
N THR A 153 -9.21 0.70 13.29
CA THR A 153 -10.59 0.21 13.56
C THR A 153 -11.63 0.75 12.58
N GLN A 154 -11.38 1.90 11.94
CA GLN A 154 -12.24 2.46 10.90
C GLN A 154 -12.35 1.57 9.66
N LEU A 155 -11.33 0.76 9.34
CA LEU A 155 -11.36 -0.14 8.18
C LEU A 155 -12.55 -1.11 8.24
N ALA A 156 -12.81 -1.70 9.41
CA ALA A 156 -13.94 -2.62 9.58
C ALA A 156 -15.30 -1.92 9.40
N ALA A 157 -15.42 -0.67 9.86
CA ALA A 157 -16.61 0.14 9.65
C ALA A 157 -16.82 0.43 8.15
N ASP A 158 -15.77 0.79 7.43
CA ASP A 158 -15.84 1.09 6.00
C ASP A 158 -16.18 -0.12 5.14
N ILE A 159 -15.63 -1.29 5.49
CA ILE A 159 -16.01 -2.58 4.89
C ILE A 159 -17.51 -2.82 5.09
N SER A 160 -17.99 -2.71 6.34
CA SER A 160 -19.39 -2.99 6.67
C SER A 160 -20.39 -2.01 6.05
N ALA A 161 -19.97 -0.77 5.84
CA ALA A 161 -20.79 0.28 5.24
C ALA A 161 -20.69 0.30 3.70
N HIS A 162 -19.83 -0.52 3.09
CA HIS A 162 -19.50 -0.48 1.66
C HIS A 162 -18.99 0.89 1.21
N THR A 163 -18.16 1.55 2.05
CA THR A 163 -17.60 2.89 1.81
C THR A 163 -16.08 2.88 1.79
N LEU A 164 -15.46 1.79 1.31
CA LEU A 164 -14.01 1.73 1.12
C LEU A 164 -13.54 2.83 0.14
N PRO A 165 -12.43 3.53 0.43
CA PRO A 165 -11.89 4.57 -0.44
C PRO A 165 -11.28 3.99 -1.73
N ASP A 166 -11.04 4.85 -2.72
CA ASP A 166 -10.26 4.48 -3.92
C ASP A 166 -8.83 4.06 -3.54
N PHE A 167 -8.19 4.75 -2.59
CA PHE A 167 -6.86 4.40 -2.09
C PHE A 167 -6.83 4.21 -0.57
N GLY A 168 -6.22 3.13 -0.09
CA GLY A 168 -6.01 2.88 1.33
C GLY A 168 -4.56 2.54 1.66
N LEU A 169 -3.90 3.34 2.50
CA LEU A 169 -2.61 2.96 3.10
C LEU A 169 -2.88 2.37 4.48
N ILE A 170 -2.40 1.17 4.75
CA ILE A 170 -2.60 0.45 6.01
C ILE A 170 -1.24 0.28 6.68
N VAL A 171 -1.13 0.75 7.92
CA VAL A 171 0.12 0.74 8.69
C VAL A 171 -0.11 0.01 10.02
N PRO A 172 0.35 -1.24 10.16
CA PRO A 172 0.34 -1.94 11.44
C PRO A 172 1.23 -1.21 12.46
N ASN A 173 0.94 -1.38 13.75
CA ASN A 173 1.75 -0.79 14.81
C ASN A 173 3.05 -1.60 15.02
N ASN A 174 3.94 -1.11 15.89
CA ASN A 174 5.25 -1.76 16.11
C ASN A 174 5.14 -3.24 16.57
N ILE A 175 4.02 -3.66 17.17
CA ILE A 175 3.83 -5.05 17.61
C ILE A 175 3.50 -5.96 16.42
N ASN A 176 2.77 -5.44 15.44
CA ASN A 176 2.17 -6.22 14.35
C ASN A 176 2.87 -6.06 12.99
N ASN A 177 3.76 -5.08 12.84
CA ASN A 177 4.50 -4.80 11.59
C ASN A 177 5.63 -5.79 11.25
N GLY A 178 5.77 -6.86 12.05
CA GLY A 178 6.81 -7.86 11.85
C GLY A 178 8.23 -7.47 12.26
N HIS A 179 8.50 -6.23 12.70
CA HIS A 179 9.81 -5.75 13.14
C HIS A 179 10.05 -5.93 14.64
N ASP A 180 9.28 -5.25 15.51
CA ASP A 180 9.47 -5.32 16.97
C ASP A 180 8.76 -6.55 17.56
N GLY A 181 7.67 -6.98 16.94
CA GLY A 181 7.01 -8.25 17.20
C GLY A 181 7.64 -9.46 16.49
N THR A 182 6.91 -10.58 16.53
CA THR A 182 7.31 -11.80 15.81
C THR A 182 6.62 -11.89 14.45
N LEU A 183 7.26 -12.58 13.49
CA LEU A 183 6.66 -12.83 12.18
C LEU A 183 5.32 -13.60 12.26
N ALA A 184 5.18 -14.49 13.25
CA ALA A 184 3.92 -15.18 13.50
C ALA A 184 2.81 -14.24 13.98
N THR A 185 3.16 -13.20 14.73
CA THR A 185 2.21 -12.16 15.17
C THR A 185 1.77 -11.32 13.97
N ALA A 186 2.70 -10.90 13.13
CA ALA A 186 2.40 -10.18 11.88
C ALA A 186 1.52 -11.01 10.94
N ASP A 187 1.84 -12.28 10.71
CA ASP A 187 1.03 -13.16 9.85
C ASP A 187 -0.39 -13.38 10.39
N ALA A 188 -0.52 -13.56 11.70
CA ALA A 188 -1.83 -13.67 12.36
C ALA A 188 -2.63 -12.35 12.26
N TRP A 189 -1.95 -11.20 12.36
CA TRP A 189 -2.56 -9.89 12.18
C TRP A 189 -3.04 -9.71 10.74
N LEU A 190 -2.21 -10.01 9.74
CA LEU A 190 -2.58 -9.99 8.33
C LEU A 190 -3.79 -10.89 8.08
N LYS A 191 -3.78 -12.13 8.58
CA LYS A 191 -4.91 -13.04 8.41
C LYS A 191 -6.20 -12.50 9.03
N ARG A 192 -6.12 -11.94 10.24
CA ARG A 192 -7.30 -11.44 10.96
C ARG A 192 -7.89 -10.19 10.32
N ASN A 193 -7.04 -9.28 9.85
CA ASN A 193 -7.42 -7.92 9.53
C ASN A 193 -7.49 -7.67 8.01
N ILE A 194 -6.66 -8.36 7.22
CA ILE A 194 -6.58 -8.18 5.77
C ILE A 194 -7.45 -9.20 5.03
N ALA A 195 -7.66 -10.41 5.57
CA ALA A 195 -8.56 -11.37 4.92
C ALA A 195 -10.01 -10.83 4.76
N PRO A 196 -10.61 -10.12 5.75
CA PRO A 196 -11.91 -9.48 5.56
C PRO A 196 -11.92 -8.42 4.47
N LEU A 197 -10.83 -7.64 4.34
CA LEU A 197 -10.69 -6.66 3.27
C LEU A 197 -10.68 -7.33 1.90
N LEU A 198 -9.86 -8.38 1.72
CA LEU A 198 -9.82 -9.16 0.48
C LEU A 198 -11.16 -9.83 0.15
N ALA A 199 -11.95 -10.21 1.16
CA ALA A 199 -13.28 -10.77 0.96
C ALA A 199 -14.32 -9.73 0.53
N ALA A 200 -14.07 -8.44 0.78
CA ALA A 200 -14.93 -7.32 0.38
C ALA A 200 -14.54 -6.72 -0.98
N PHE A 201 -13.46 -7.18 -1.59
CA PHE A 201 -12.98 -6.68 -2.87
C PHE A 201 -13.87 -7.12 -4.04
N ASP A 202 -14.13 -6.15 -4.92
CA ASP A 202 -14.86 -6.34 -6.17
C ASP A 202 -13.92 -6.34 -7.38
N CYS A 203 -14.49 -6.45 -8.59
CA CYS A 203 -13.73 -6.47 -9.83
C CYS A 203 -12.88 -5.21 -9.99
N GLY A 204 -11.55 -5.38 -10.00
CA GLY A 204 -10.57 -4.31 -10.15
C GLY A 204 -9.82 -3.95 -8.87
N ASP A 205 -10.33 -4.36 -7.69
CA ASP A 205 -9.71 -4.05 -6.41
C ASP A 205 -8.41 -4.85 -6.21
N LEU A 206 -7.39 -4.18 -5.67
CA LEU A 206 -6.08 -4.76 -5.44
C LEU A 206 -5.55 -4.40 -4.06
N LEU A 207 -4.81 -5.35 -3.49
CA LEU A 207 -4.02 -5.19 -2.28
C LEU A 207 -2.57 -5.45 -2.63
N ILE A 208 -1.70 -4.54 -2.21
CA ILE A 208 -0.25 -4.70 -2.23
C ILE A 208 0.20 -4.89 -0.79
N ILE A 209 1.00 -5.94 -0.53
CA ILE A 209 1.71 -6.12 0.74
C ILE A 209 3.20 -5.98 0.43
N VAL A 210 3.84 -4.98 1.02
CA VAL A 210 5.25 -4.65 0.76
C VAL A 210 5.99 -4.49 2.07
N TRP A 211 7.24 -4.92 2.10
CA TRP A 211 8.15 -4.66 3.23
C TRP A 211 8.97 -3.41 2.93
N ASP A 212 9.16 -2.55 3.94
CA ASP A 212 9.75 -1.22 3.79
C ASP A 212 11.27 -1.27 3.52
N GLU A 213 12.00 -2.12 4.23
CA GLU A 213 13.45 -2.30 4.11
C GLU A 213 13.89 -3.68 4.62
N ALA A 214 15.06 -4.12 4.16
CA ALA A 214 15.67 -5.32 4.67
C ALA A 214 16.31 -5.06 6.05
N LYS A 215 16.70 -6.11 6.79
CA LYS A 215 17.32 -5.91 8.10
C LYS A 215 18.84 -5.88 8.02
N SER A 216 19.38 -6.75 7.17
CA SER A 216 20.82 -7.02 7.09
C SER A 216 21.38 -6.90 5.67
N ASP A 217 20.53 -6.48 4.74
CA ASP A 217 20.87 -6.23 3.34
C ASP A 217 20.73 -4.73 3.04
N SER A 218 21.72 -4.17 2.36
CA SER A 218 21.72 -2.78 1.90
C SER A 218 21.98 -2.70 0.38
N THR A 219 21.85 -3.82 -0.32
CA THR A 219 21.86 -3.88 -1.79
C THR A 219 20.79 -2.96 -2.35
N ASN A 220 21.13 -2.15 -3.35
CA ASN A 220 20.25 -1.11 -3.91
C ASN A 220 19.74 -0.07 -2.88
N GLY A 221 20.45 0.09 -1.76
CA GLY A 221 20.16 1.09 -0.73
C GLY A 221 19.46 0.50 0.49
N GLY A 222 18.30 -0.13 0.30
CA GLY A 222 17.48 -0.69 1.40
C GLY A 222 17.45 -2.22 1.47
N GLY A 223 18.07 -2.91 0.52
CA GLY A 223 18.11 -4.38 0.46
C GLY A 223 16.87 -5.02 -0.19
N LYS A 224 16.95 -6.32 -0.43
CA LYS A 224 15.89 -7.10 -1.06
C LYS A 224 14.77 -7.39 -0.08
N VAL A 225 13.54 -7.04 -0.46
CA VAL A 225 12.35 -7.11 0.40
C VAL A 225 11.18 -7.80 -0.30
N ALA A 226 10.22 -8.32 0.47
CA ALA A 226 9.06 -8.99 -0.12
C ALA A 226 8.03 -7.97 -0.64
N TRP A 227 7.48 -8.26 -1.81
CA TRP A 227 6.40 -7.49 -2.44
C TRP A 227 5.41 -8.45 -3.10
N ILE A 228 4.15 -8.38 -2.68
CA ILE A 228 3.08 -9.28 -3.09
C ILE A 228 1.88 -8.44 -3.51
N VAL A 229 1.19 -8.84 -4.57
CA VAL A 229 -0.09 -8.25 -4.97
C VAL A 229 -1.17 -9.31 -5.06
N VAL A 230 -2.36 -9.01 -4.53
CA VAL A 230 -3.50 -9.91 -4.47
C VAL A 230 -4.76 -9.14 -4.80
N GLY A 231 -5.73 -9.78 -5.45
CA GLY A 231 -7.04 -9.21 -5.72
C GLY A 231 -7.71 -9.95 -6.88
N PRO A 232 -8.97 -9.62 -7.22
CA PRO A 232 -9.70 -10.33 -8.27
C PRO A 232 -9.03 -10.30 -9.65
N THR A 233 -8.26 -9.25 -9.95
CA THR A 233 -7.54 -9.09 -11.23
C THR A 233 -6.06 -9.49 -11.14
N ALA A 234 -5.54 -9.81 -9.95
CA ALA A 234 -4.15 -10.22 -9.78
C ALA A 234 -3.89 -11.60 -10.42
N LEU A 235 -2.77 -11.74 -11.13
CA LEU A 235 -2.39 -13.03 -11.72
C LEU A 235 -1.93 -14.01 -10.63
N LYS A 236 -2.74 -15.02 -10.38
CA LYS A 236 -2.51 -16.04 -9.34
C LYS A 236 -1.28 -16.89 -9.65
N GLY A 237 -0.36 -16.97 -8.68
CA GLY A 237 0.89 -17.73 -8.79
C GLY A 237 1.92 -17.09 -9.75
N TYR A 238 1.67 -15.88 -10.25
CA TYR A 238 2.60 -15.19 -11.12
C TYR A 238 3.82 -14.73 -10.34
N GLN A 239 5.01 -14.92 -10.93
CA GLN A 239 6.25 -14.41 -10.38
C GLN A 239 7.00 -13.59 -11.42
N SER A 240 7.49 -12.42 -11.02
CA SER A 240 8.32 -11.57 -11.88
C SER A 240 9.71 -11.42 -11.30
N SER A 241 10.73 -11.65 -12.13
CA SER A 241 12.15 -11.44 -11.81
C SER A 241 12.70 -10.09 -12.31
N ILE A 242 11.84 -9.25 -12.91
CA ILE A 242 12.21 -7.88 -13.27
C ILE A 242 12.58 -7.11 -11.99
N LEU A 243 13.61 -6.27 -12.09
CA LEU A 243 14.05 -5.44 -10.97
C LEU A 243 13.04 -4.33 -10.71
N TYR A 244 12.54 -4.26 -9.47
CA TYR A 244 11.59 -3.24 -9.02
C TYR A 244 12.00 -2.62 -7.67
N ASN A 245 11.43 -1.46 -7.34
CA ASN A 245 11.61 -0.74 -6.09
C ASN A 245 10.37 0.09 -5.68
N HIS A 246 10.42 0.81 -4.56
CA HIS A 246 9.29 1.61 -4.04
C HIS A 246 8.70 2.62 -5.03
N PRO A 247 9.50 3.38 -5.80
CA PRO A 247 8.98 4.21 -6.88
C PRO A 247 8.20 3.45 -7.96
N ASN A 248 8.57 2.19 -8.26
CA ASN A 248 7.76 1.36 -9.17
C ASN A 248 6.39 1.03 -8.56
N THR A 249 6.33 0.72 -7.26
CA THR A 249 5.05 0.48 -6.56
C THR A 249 4.14 1.69 -6.63
N LEU A 250 4.68 2.90 -6.42
CA LEU A 250 3.90 4.14 -6.57
C LEU A 250 3.35 4.30 -8.00
N ARG A 251 4.17 4.03 -9.02
CA ARG A 251 3.73 4.04 -10.43
C ARG A 251 2.60 3.05 -10.68
N PHE A 252 2.75 1.83 -10.18
CA PHE A 252 1.74 0.78 -10.32
C PHE A 252 0.40 1.19 -9.68
N ILE A 253 0.43 1.78 -8.48
CA ILE A 253 -0.77 2.34 -7.83
C ILE A 253 -1.43 3.38 -8.73
N GLY A 254 -0.63 4.31 -9.29
CA GLY A 254 -1.13 5.32 -10.22
C GLY A 254 -1.80 4.74 -11.46
N ASP A 255 -1.21 3.70 -12.07
CA ASP A 255 -1.80 3.00 -13.21
C ASP A 255 -3.16 2.37 -12.89
N GLN A 256 -3.24 1.65 -11.76
CA GLN A 256 -4.48 0.96 -11.38
C GLN A 256 -5.61 1.94 -11.02
N LEU A 257 -5.27 3.08 -10.42
CA LEU A 257 -6.25 4.12 -10.08
C LEU A 257 -6.56 5.09 -11.24
N GLY A 258 -5.82 4.99 -12.36
CA GLY A 258 -5.95 5.90 -13.49
C GLY A 258 -5.50 7.33 -13.19
N ILE A 259 -4.50 7.50 -12.31
CA ILE A 259 -3.97 8.82 -11.91
C ILE A 259 -2.49 8.97 -12.28
N THR A 260 -2.04 10.23 -12.39
CA THR A 260 -0.61 10.53 -12.51
C THR A 260 -0.03 10.69 -11.11
N VAL A 261 1.08 10.01 -10.84
CA VAL A 261 1.79 10.03 -9.55
C VAL A 261 3.20 10.64 -9.70
N PRO A 262 3.81 11.17 -8.62
CA PRO A 262 5.07 11.92 -8.68
C PRO A 262 6.32 11.03 -8.76
N THR A 263 6.34 10.09 -9.71
CA THR A 263 7.49 9.20 -9.96
C THR A 263 7.77 9.09 -11.45
N SER A 264 9.05 9.00 -11.81
CA SER A 264 9.51 8.70 -13.17
C SER A 264 9.78 7.20 -13.40
N ALA A 265 9.62 6.37 -12.37
CA ALA A 265 9.84 4.94 -12.47
C ALA A 265 8.79 4.27 -13.36
N GLY A 266 9.17 3.16 -14.02
CA GLY A 266 8.25 2.31 -14.77
C GLY A 266 7.28 1.56 -13.85
N SER A 267 6.20 1.02 -14.42
CA SER A 267 5.20 0.25 -13.67
C SER A 267 5.62 -1.20 -13.44
N LEU A 268 5.02 -1.86 -12.44
CA LEU A 268 5.10 -3.32 -12.28
C LEU A 268 4.17 -4.01 -13.28
N LEU A 269 4.68 -4.22 -14.50
CA LEU A 269 3.91 -4.82 -15.59
C LEU A 269 3.68 -6.32 -15.37
N GLY A 270 2.54 -6.82 -15.85
CA GLY A 270 2.23 -8.25 -15.89
C GLY A 270 1.67 -8.84 -14.59
N PHE A 271 1.38 -8.03 -13.57
CA PHE A 271 0.81 -8.50 -12.31
C PHE A 271 -0.73 -8.59 -12.30
N THR A 272 -1.39 -7.94 -13.25
CA THR A 272 -2.86 -7.96 -13.40
C THR A 272 -3.25 -8.46 -14.79
N ALA A 273 -4.39 -9.15 -14.89
CA ALA A 273 -5.00 -9.45 -16.18
C ALA A 273 -5.51 -8.15 -16.81
N GLN A 274 -5.12 -7.89 -18.06
CA GLN A 274 -5.65 -6.78 -18.87
C GLN A 274 -7.08 -7.06 -19.31
#